data_AF-A0A7C6BV49-F1
#
_entry.id   AF-A0A7C6BV49-F1
#
_cell.length_a   1.000
_cell.length_b   1.000
_cell.length_c   1.000
_cell.angle_alpha   90.00
_cell.angle_beta   90.00
_cell.angle_gamma   90.00
#
_symmetry.space_group_name_H-M   'P 1'
#
loop_
_entity.id
_entity.type
_entity.pdbx_description
1 polymer ?
#
loop_
_entity_poly.entity_id
_entity_poly.type
_entity_poly.pdbx_seq_one_letter_code
_entity_poly.pdbx_strand_id
1 'polypeptide(L)'
;MVDKKPYIETIIEKSYPYLKKTFSNKERLLEFIQTVELLKTKTNTKEIIDSFITTYIDFVKQDYQNQYKEVNLKLVDFLEKKDDGVKIIWGDCLDVMRGMKSESIHLMVTSPPYYNAREYSQWKNLNEYLDDMRLIIREAYRVLDNHRVFVFNVGDIFDNDNITTTSTWGKRRIPLGAYFTKIFEEEGFTFVDDFIWDKGEVQSERHKNGNKPYPFYQYPMNCYEHILIFHKHRVDETRYPCPVCGCLKVNGNAHSEIGVKSWECKNLECFERSKANRGKRFSLKSIITQGRQEEKYVIEEDFIKKWRRDIIKINPVIKINSKGENILGHTAPFPTDIPEFAIKMFSYPNECVLDPFGGSFTSVITAKKLNRIGIGIELNKKMFGKSSMKNLINSLQVGLFDKNDIKISEIDLL
;
A
#
# COMPACT_ATOMS: atom_id res chain seq x y z
N MET A 1 -30.60 -33.52 26.47
CA MET A 1 -30.06 -32.20 26.06
C MET A 1 -30.08 -32.20 24.54
N VAL A 2 -30.85 -31.31 23.91
CA VAL A 2 -30.90 -31.25 22.44
C VAL A 2 -29.56 -30.68 21.99
N ASP A 3 -28.78 -31.46 21.25
CA ASP A 3 -27.53 -31.00 20.65
C ASP A 3 -27.83 -29.77 19.79
N LYS A 4 -27.40 -28.61 20.26
CA LYS A 4 -27.71 -27.34 19.60
C LYS A 4 -26.80 -27.27 18.39
N LYS A 5 -27.39 -27.48 17.21
CA LYS A 5 -26.74 -27.38 15.91
C LYS A 5 -25.72 -26.23 15.85
N PRO A 6 -24.44 -26.49 15.49
CA PRO A 6 -23.44 -25.43 15.36
C PRO A 6 -23.91 -24.33 14.39
N TYR A 7 -23.74 -23.06 14.75
CA TYR A 7 -24.23 -21.94 13.94
C TYR A 7 -23.63 -21.90 12.52
N ILE A 8 -22.41 -22.42 12.35
CA ILE A 8 -21.76 -22.55 11.04
C ILE A 8 -22.58 -23.38 10.05
N GLU A 9 -23.30 -24.41 10.52
CA GLU A 9 -24.15 -25.22 9.66
C GLU A 9 -25.33 -24.39 9.14
N THR A 10 -25.89 -23.50 9.97
CA THR A 10 -26.91 -22.53 9.54
C THR A 10 -26.36 -21.58 8.46
N ILE A 11 -25.13 -21.10 8.62
CA ILE A 11 -24.46 -20.25 7.62
C ILE A 11 -24.33 -21.00 6.30
N ILE A 12 -23.79 -22.23 6.33
CA ILE A 12 -23.56 -23.06 5.13
C ILE A 12 -24.89 -23.33 4.43
N GLU A 13 -25.91 -23.82 5.13
CA GLU A 13 -27.22 -24.15 4.56
C GLU A 13 -27.87 -22.96 3.85
N LYS A 14 -27.91 -21.80 4.51
CA LYS A 14 -28.51 -20.58 3.95
C LYS A 14 -27.68 -19.99 2.80
N SER A 15 -26.40 -20.29 2.75
CA SER A 15 -25.47 -19.73 1.78
C SER A 15 -25.19 -20.66 0.60
N TYR A 16 -25.52 -21.95 0.70
CA TYR A 16 -25.12 -22.99 -0.25
C TYR A 16 -25.48 -22.69 -1.72
N PRO A 17 -26.68 -22.17 -2.07
CA PRO A 17 -26.98 -21.82 -3.47
C PRO A 17 -26.05 -20.73 -4.02
N TYR A 18 -25.60 -19.81 -3.17
CA TYR A 18 -24.70 -18.73 -3.55
C TYR A 18 -23.24 -19.18 -3.56
N LEU A 19 -22.84 -20.04 -2.62
CA LEU A 19 -21.53 -20.67 -2.58
C LEU A 19 -21.25 -21.45 -3.87
N LYS A 20 -22.23 -22.22 -4.36
CA LYS A 20 -22.14 -22.91 -5.67
C LYS A 20 -21.92 -21.97 -6.85
N LYS A 21 -22.45 -20.75 -6.77
CA LYS A 21 -22.28 -19.75 -7.84
C LYS A 21 -20.91 -19.09 -7.78
N THR A 22 -20.43 -18.76 -6.58
CA THR A 22 -19.10 -18.18 -6.38
C THR A 22 -18.00 -19.19 -6.71
N PHE A 23 -18.06 -20.38 -6.08
CA PHE A 23 -17.11 -21.47 -6.28
C PHE A 23 -17.72 -22.48 -7.26
N SER A 24 -17.76 -22.11 -8.54
CA SER A 24 -18.39 -22.92 -9.60
C SER A 24 -17.66 -24.24 -9.86
N ASN A 25 -16.37 -24.31 -9.55
CA ASN A 25 -15.61 -25.56 -9.54
C ASN A 25 -15.98 -26.39 -8.29
N LYS A 26 -16.41 -27.64 -8.50
CA LYS A 26 -16.87 -28.55 -7.44
C LYS A 26 -15.79 -28.90 -6.41
N GLU A 27 -14.55 -29.10 -6.86
CA GLU A 27 -13.42 -29.41 -5.97
C GLU A 27 -13.10 -28.21 -5.09
N ARG A 28 -13.10 -27.00 -5.68
CA ARG A 28 -12.88 -25.75 -4.95
C ARG A 28 -13.97 -25.49 -3.90
N LEU A 29 -15.23 -25.73 -4.25
CA LEU A 29 -16.32 -25.64 -3.29
C LEU A 29 -16.16 -26.65 -2.15
N LEU A 30 -15.75 -27.88 -2.45
CA LEU A 30 -15.53 -28.92 -1.45
C LEU A 30 -14.40 -28.53 -0.48
N GLU A 31 -13.29 -28.03 -1.01
CA GLU A 31 -12.16 -27.51 -0.22
C GLU A 31 -12.60 -26.38 0.72
N PHE A 32 -13.38 -25.43 0.21
CA PHE A 32 -13.95 -24.35 1.02
C PHE A 32 -14.83 -24.91 2.15
N ILE A 33 -15.77 -25.81 1.82
CA ILE A 33 -16.66 -26.42 2.80
C ILE A 33 -15.87 -27.17 3.88
N GLN A 34 -14.91 -28.00 3.51
CA GLN A 34 -14.05 -28.73 4.46
C GLN A 34 -13.30 -27.78 5.39
N THR A 35 -12.80 -26.67 4.87
CA THR A 35 -12.10 -25.66 5.67
C THR A 35 -13.03 -25.01 6.69
N VAL A 36 -14.23 -24.60 6.30
CA VAL A 36 -15.18 -23.95 7.23
C VAL A 36 -15.84 -24.92 8.20
N GLU A 37 -15.88 -26.23 7.90
CA GLU A 37 -16.37 -27.23 8.85
C GLU A 37 -15.51 -27.34 10.11
N LEU A 38 -14.22 -26.99 10.04
CA LEU A 38 -13.33 -26.91 11.21
C LEU A 38 -13.82 -25.88 12.24
N LEU A 39 -14.62 -24.89 11.81
CA LEU A 39 -15.21 -23.88 12.67
C LEU A 39 -16.35 -24.42 13.56
N LYS A 40 -16.81 -25.66 13.36
CA LYS A 40 -17.78 -26.34 14.25
C LYS A 40 -17.27 -26.45 15.69
N THR A 41 -15.95 -26.40 15.88
CA THR A 41 -15.30 -26.45 17.19
C THR A 41 -15.49 -25.16 18.02
N LYS A 42 -15.84 -24.04 17.37
CA LYS A 42 -16.07 -22.76 18.05
C LYS A 42 -17.49 -22.70 18.60
N THR A 43 -17.65 -22.11 19.78
CA THR A 43 -18.95 -21.96 20.45
C THR A 43 -19.52 -20.55 20.38
N ASN A 44 -18.66 -19.54 20.19
CA ASN A 44 -19.07 -18.15 20.08
C ASN A 44 -19.58 -17.80 18.67
N THR A 45 -20.84 -17.39 18.56
CA THR A 45 -21.48 -17.06 17.27
C THR A 45 -20.77 -15.95 16.50
N LYS A 46 -20.30 -14.89 17.17
CA LYS A 46 -19.58 -13.79 16.53
C LYS A 46 -18.25 -14.28 15.96
N GLU A 47 -17.49 -15.04 16.74
CA GLU A 47 -16.22 -15.61 16.31
C GLU A 47 -16.37 -16.56 15.11
N ILE A 48 -17.45 -17.35 15.07
CA ILE A 48 -17.80 -18.20 13.92
C ILE A 48 -18.05 -17.34 12.67
N ILE A 49 -18.83 -16.27 12.81
CA ILE A 49 -19.15 -15.36 11.69
C ILE A 49 -17.89 -14.69 11.17
N ASP A 50 -17.08 -14.11 12.06
CA ASP A 50 -15.85 -13.43 11.70
C ASP A 50 -14.88 -14.41 11.01
N SER A 51 -14.69 -15.60 11.56
CA SER A 51 -13.85 -16.65 10.96
C SER A 51 -14.36 -17.09 9.59
N PHE A 52 -15.67 -17.32 9.45
CA PHE A 52 -16.27 -17.70 8.16
C PHE A 52 -16.08 -16.61 7.11
N ILE A 53 -16.28 -15.34 7.47
CA ILE A 53 -16.11 -14.20 6.56
C ILE A 53 -14.65 -14.10 6.13
N THR A 54 -13.70 -14.18 7.06
CA THR A 54 -12.27 -14.16 6.74
C THR A 54 -11.92 -15.31 5.79
N THR A 55 -12.30 -16.55 6.12
CA THR A 55 -12.06 -17.71 5.24
C THR A 55 -12.69 -17.54 3.86
N TYR A 56 -13.91 -17.01 3.78
CA TYR A 56 -14.56 -16.75 2.49
C TYR A 56 -13.83 -15.71 1.66
N ILE A 57 -13.43 -14.59 2.26
CA ILE A 57 -12.67 -13.54 1.59
C ILE A 57 -11.32 -14.09 1.10
N ASP A 58 -10.63 -14.88 1.93
CA ASP A 58 -9.35 -15.48 1.57
C ASP A 58 -9.49 -16.44 0.37
N PHE A 59 -10.54 -17.25 0.32
CA PHE A 59 -10.79 -18.14 -0.82
C PHE A 59 -11.10 -17.38 -2.10
N VAL A 60 -11.93 -16.32 -2.03
CA VAL A 60 -12.22 -15.44 -3.18
C VAL A 60 -10.94 -14.76 -3.67
N LYS A 61 -10.11 -14.28 -2.74
CA LYS A 61 -8.82 -13.65 -3.04
C LYS A 61 -7.86 -14.62 -3.71
N GLN A 62 -7.76 -15.85 -3.22
CA GLN A 62 -6.95 -16.91 -3.85
C GLN A 62 -7.45 -17.22 -5.27
N ASP A 63 -8.77 -17.31 -5.48
CA ASP A 63 -9.33 -17.55 -6.81
C ASP A 63 -8.98 -16.42 -7.79
N TYR A 64 -8.98 -15.17 -7.32
CA TYR A 64 -8.50 -14.03 -8.10
C TYR A 64 -7.00 -14.12 -8.39
N GLN A 65 -6.19 -14.42 -7.38
CA GLN A 65 -4.74 -14.58 -7.54
C GLN A 65 -4.38 -15.67 -8.56
N ASN A 66 -5.12 -16.77 -8.58
CA ASN A 66 -4.93 -17.90 -9.50
C ASN A 66 -5.20 -17.56 -10.97
N GLN A 67 -5.86 -16.43 -11.26
CA GLN A 67 -6.03 -15.95 -12.64
C GLN A 67 -4.71 -15.44 -13.23
N TYR A 68 -3.76 -15.05 -12.39
CA TYR A 68 -2.43 -14.60 -12.79
C TYR A 68 -1.42 -15.76 -12.71
N LYS A 69 -0.87 -16.16 -13.86
CA LYS A 69 -0.04 -17.37 -13.97
C LYS A 69 1.47 -17.14 -13.80
N GLU A 70 1.94 -15.89 -13.85
CA GLU A 70 3.36 -15.55 -13.96
C GLU A 70 4.00 -15.21 -12.60
N VAL A 71 3.86 -16.09 -11.60
CA VAL A 71 4.45 -15.87 -10.27
C VAL A 71 5.84 -16.52 -10.14
N ASN A 72 6.76 -15.83 -9.47
CA ASN A 72 8.06 -16.37 -9.10
C ASN A 72 7.94 -17.07 -7.73
N LEU A 73 7.94 -18.41 -7.73
CA LEU A 73 7.73 -19.20 -6.51
C LEU A 73 8.80 -18.92 -5.43
N LYS A 74 10.07 -18.72 -5.80
CA LYS A 74 11.12 -18.39 -4.82
C LYS A 74 10.85 -17.05 -4.13
N LEU A 75 10.37 -16.06 -4.89
CA LEU A 75 10.02 -14.75 -4.36
C LEU A 75 8.77 -14.84 -3.46
N VAL A 76 7.76 -15.60 -3.89
CA VAL A 76 6.55 -15.86 -3.07
C VAL A 76 6.93 -16.51 -1.75
N ASP A 77 7.73 -17.58 -1.77
CA ASP A 77 8.18 -18.28 -0.56
C ASP A 77 8.96 -17.35 0.37
N PHE A 78 9.81 -16.48 -0.18
CA PHE A 78 10.54 -15.46 0.58
C PHE A 78 9.60 -14.45 1.26
N LEU A 79 8.59 -13.97 0.53
CA LEU A 79 7.61 -13.00 1.03
C LEU A 79 6.69 -13.61 2.10
N GLU A 80 6.26 -14.86 1.92
CA GLU A 80 5.34 -15.55 2.83
C GLU A 80 6.03 -16.17 4.06
N LYS A 81 7.36 -16.30 4.03
CA LYS A 81 8.15 -16.78 5.16
C LYS A 81 7.87 -15.96 6.42
N LYS A 82 7.47 -16.64 7.50
CA LYS A 82 7.34 -16.05 8.84
C LYS A 82 8.74 -15.80 9.41
N ASP A 83 9.12 -14.53 9.48
CA ASP A 83 10.37 -14.03 10.06
C ASP A 83 10.08 -12.72 10.83
N ASP A 84 11.13 -11.95 11.14
CA ASP A 84 10.97 -10.72 11.91
C ASP A 84 10.32 -9.57 11.11
N GLY A 85 9.88 -9.80 9.87
CA GLY A 85 9.08 -8.85 9.11
C GLY A 85 9.88 -7.70 8.49
N VAL A 86 11.18 -7.91 8.24
CA VAL A 86 12.05 -6.99 7.50
C VAL A 86 12.59 -7.71 6.27
N LYS A 87 12.06 -7.38 5.10
CA LYS A 87 12.32 -8.11 3.85
C LYS A 87 12.88 -7.19 2.78
N ILE A 88 14.11 -7.47 2.34
CA ILE A 88 14.82 -6.68 1.33
C ILE A 88 14.98 -7.50 0.05
N ILE A 89 14.63 -6.90 -1.08
CA ILE A 89 14.73 -7.50 -2.40
C ILE A 89 15.67 -6.64 -3.23
N TRP A 90 16.77 -7.23 -3.68
CA TRP A 90 17.67 -6.59 -4.63
C TRP A 90 17.23 -6.97 -6.05
N GLY A 91 16.80 -6.00 -6.85
CA GLY A 91 16.22 -6.27 -8.17
C GLY A 91 15.51 -5.07 -8.79
N ASP A 92 15.14 -5.19 -10.06
CA ASP A 92 14.26 -4.24 -10.73
C ASP A 92 12.83 -4.31 -10.17
N CYS A 93 12.25 -3.16 -9.81
CA CYS A 93 10.96 -3.13 -9.15
C CYS A 93 9.80 -3.64 -10.02
N LEU A 94 9.85 -3.45 -11.35
CA LEU A 94 8.83 -3.92 -12.26
C LEU A 94 8.88 -5.46 -12.32
N ASP A 95 10.07 -6.03 -12.51
CA ASP A 95 10.24 -7.47 -12.63
C ASP A 95 9.99 -8.20 -11.31
N VAL A 96 10.40 -7.61 -10.19
CA VAL A 96 10.07 -8.12 -8.85
C VAL A 96 8.55 -8.15 -8.65
N MET A 97 7.85 -7.03 -8.92
CA MET A 97 6.40 -6.99 -8.75
C MET A 97 5.67 -7.96 -9.68
N ARG A 98 6.10 -8.11 -10.95
CA ARG A 98 5.60 -9.17 -11.86
C ARG A 98 5.68 -10.55 -11.21
N GLY A 99 6.78 -10.86 -10.54
CA GLY A 99 6.96 -12.13 -9.83
C GLY A 99 6.07 -12.30 -8.58
N MET A 100 5.40 -11.27 -8.08
CA MET A 100 4.56 -11.33 -6.88
C MET A 100 3.12 -11.79 -7.21
N LYS A 101 2.48 -12.44 -6.24
CA LYS A 101 1.03 -12.70 -6.29
C LYS A 101 0.26 -11.38 -6.36
N SER A 102 -0.81 -11.34 -7.16
CA SER A 102 -1.75 -10.22 -7.15
C SER A 102 -2.33 -10.03 -5.75
N GLU A 103 -2.70 -8.81 -5.38
CA GLU A 103 -3.35 -8.50 -4.09
C GLU A 103 -2.60 -9.00 -2.84
N SER A 104 -1.27 -9.10 -2.89
CA SER A 104 -0.44 -9.59 -1.79
C SER A 104 0.06 -8.50 -0.83
N ILE A 105 -0.09 -7.22 -1.20
CA ILE A 105 0.42 -6.07 -0.45
C ILE A 105 -0.73 -5.25 0.15
N HIS A 106 -0.62 -4.83 1.40
CA HIS A 106 -1.71 -4.16 2.11
C HIS A 106 -1.60 -2.63 2.10
N LEU A 107 -0.40 -2.09 1.89
CA LEU A 107 -0.12 -0.67 1.77
C LEU A 107 1.14 -0.48 0.92
N MET A 108 1.16 0.57 0.11
CA MET A 108 2.38 1.06 -0.53
C MET A 108 2.69 2.48 -0.08
N VAL A 109 3.95 2.74 0.22
CA VAL A 109 4.47 4.09 0.47
C VAL A 109 5.86 4.23 -0.13
N THR A 110 6.05 5.24 -0.96
CA THR A 110 7.32 5.40 -1.69
C THR A 110 7.54 6.82 -2.19
N SER A 111 8.74 7.04 -2.73
CA SER A 111 9.08 8.20 -3.56
C SER A 111 9.83 7.66 -4.79
N PRO A 112 9.36 7.90 -6.02
CA PRO A 112 10.01 7.38 -7.21
C PRO A 112 11.39 8.03 -7.42
N PRO A 113 12.27 7.42 -8.22
CA PRO A 113 13.39 8.16 -8.81
C PRO A 113 12.81 9.28 -9.70
N TYR A 114 13.22 10.53 -9.45
CA TYR A 114 12.74 11.66 -10.24
C TYR A 114 13.51 11.72 -11.57
N TYR A 115 12.80 12.06 -12.65
CA TYR A 115 13.36 12.16 -13.99
C TYR A 115 14.70 12.91 -14.01
N ASN A 116 15.78 12.20 -14.34
CA ASN A 116 17.15 12.68 -14.49
C ASN A 116 17.71 13.52 -13.33
N ALA A 117 17.08 13.47 -12.16
CA ALA A 117 17.48 14.24 -10.99
C ALA A 117 18.77 13.70 -10.33
N ARG A 118 19.14 12.45 -10.62
CA ARG A 118 20.27 11.73 -10.03
C ARG A 118 21.02 10.90 -11.07
N GLU A 119 22.29 10.61 -10.80
CA GLU A 119 23.19 9.89 -11.71
C GLU A 119 22.71 8.45 -12.02
N TYR A 120 21.99 7.81 -11.08
CA TYR A 120 21.47 6.46 -11.23
C TYR A 120 20.11 6.38 -11.96
N SER A 121 19.55 7.52 -12.36
CA SER A 121 18.20 7.61 -12.93
C SER A 121 18.27 8.40 -14.23
N GLN A 122 18.53 7.72 -15.36
CA GLN A 122 18.81 8.37 -16.65
C GLN A 122 17.91 7.83 -17.76
N TRP A 123 16.95 8.65 -18.20
CA TRP A 123 16.06 8.40 -19.33
C TRP A 123 16.35 9.37 -20.47
N LYS A 124 16.11 8.95 -21.72
CA LYS A 124 16.42 9.79 -22.88
C LYS A 124 15.54 11.04 -22.96
N ASN A 125 14.27 10.90 -22.59
CA ASN A 125 13.29 11.98 -22.59
C ASN A 125 12.19 11.71 -21.55
N LEU A 126 11.38 12.74 -21.28
CA LEU A 126 10.32 12.67 -20.28
C LEU A 126 9.25 11.60 -20.62
N ASN A 127 8.97 11.32 -21.89
CA ASN A 127 7.96 10.31 -22.25
C ASN A 127 8.43 8.90 -21.87
N GLU A 128 9.68 8.53 -22.17
CA GLU A 128 10.24 7.23 -21.77
C GLU A 128 10.16 7.02 -20.25
N TYR A 129 10.46 8.07 -19.48
CA TYR A 129 10.29 8.02 -18.02
C TYR A 129 8.84 7.78 -17.58
N LEU A 130 7.89 8.52 -18.14
CA LEU A 130 6.48 8.39 -17.79
C LEU A 130 5.91 7.02 -18.21
N ASP A 131 6.36 6.48 -19.33
CA ASP A 131 5.97 5.14 -19.81
C ASP A 131 6.51 4.04 -18.90
N ASP A 132 7.78 4.12 -18.48
CA ASP A 132 8.36 3.19 -17.49
C ASP A 132 7.58 3.24 -16.17
N MET A 133 7.31 4.44 -15.67
CA MET A 133 6.53 4.64 -14.45
C MET A 133 5.11 4.10 -14.58
N ARG A 134 4.46 4.26 -15.74
CA ARG A 134 3.13 3.70 -16.00
C ARG A 134 3.13 2.17 -15.88
N LEU A 135 4.14 1.49 -16.41
CA LEU A 135 4.26 0.04 -16.28
C LEU A 135 4.40 -0.39 -14.81
N ILE A 136 5.21 0.34 -14.04
CA ILE A 136 5.40 0.09 -12.61
C ILE A 136 4.10 0.32 -11.84
N ILE A 137 3.38 1.41 -12.12
CA ILE A 137 2.10 1.74 -11.47
C ILE A 137 1.03 0.70 -11.80
N ARG A 138 0.97 0.21 -13.04
CA ARG A 138 0.08 -0.88 -13.44
C ARG A 138 0.35 -2.15 -12.62
N GLU A 139 1.60 -2.56 -12.49
CA GLU A 139 1.94 -3.73 -11.70
C GLU A 139 1.70 -3.50 -10.20
N ALA A 140 1.95 -2.29 -9.70
CA ALA A 140 1.60 -1.89 -8.33
C ALA A 140 0.09 -2.02 -8.08
N TYR A 141 -0.77 -1.62 -9.03
CA TYR A 141 -2.21 -1.84 -8.94
C TYR A 141 -2.55 -3.33 -8.81
N ARG A 142 -1.89 -4.20 -9.59
CA ARG A 142 -2.13 -5.65 -9.54
C ARG A 142 -1.74 -6.23 -8.17
N VAL A 143 -0.57 -5.89 -7.65
CA VAL A 143 -0.04 -6.49 -6.40
C VAL A 143 -0.63 -5.88 -5.13
N LEU A 144 -1.10 -4.64 -5.16
CA LEU A 144 -1.81 -4.02 -4.04
C LEU A 144 -3.15 -4.73 -3.81
N ASP A 145 -3.52 -4.99 -2.56
CA ASP A 145 -4.77 -5.66 -2.20
C ASP A 145 -5.99 -4.76 -2.47
N ASN A 146 -7.15 -5.37 -2.69
CA ASN A 146 -8.35 -4.61 -3.03
C ASN A 146 -8.76 -3.69 -1.86
N HIS A 147 -9.25 -2.49 -2.18
CA HIS A 147 -9.61 -1.45 -1.21
C HIS A 147 -8.45 -0.95 -0.33
N ARG A 148 -7.20 -1.07 -0.79
CA ARG A 148 -6.01 -0.53 -0.12
C ARG A 148 -5.50 0.75 -0.76
N VAL A 149 -4.48 1.32 -0.12
CA VAL A 149 -3.96 2.66 -0.40
C VAL A 149 -2.53 2.60 -0.92
N PHE A 150 -2.22 3.48 -1.87
CA PHE A 150 -0.87 3.80 -2.30
C PHE A 150 -0.61 5.29 -1.99
N VAL A 151 0.33 5.54 -1.08
CA VAL A 151 0.86 6.87 -0.77
C VAL A 151 2.13 7.13 -1.59
N PHE A 152 2.11 8.18 -2.42
CA PHE A 152 3.16 8.45 -3.39
C PHE A 152 3.73 9.86 -3.22
N ASN A 153 4.97 9.95 -2.73
CA ASN A 153 5.65 11.22 -2.53
C ASN A 153 6.39 11.66 -3.80
N VAL A 154 6.05 12.80 -4.37
CA VAL A 154 6.71 13.33 -5.58
C VAL A 154 6.80 14.85 -5.58
N GLY A 155 7.95 15.38 -5.99
CA GLY A 155 8.18 16.81 -6.18
C GLY A 155 8.22 17.19 -7.65
N ASP A 156 7.66 18.35 -7.97
CA ASP A 156 7.89 18.98 -9.26
C ASP A 156 9.37 19.36 -9.42
N ILE A 157 9.91 19.10 -10.61
CA ILE A 157 11.31 19.33 -10.93
C ILE A 157 11.47 20.46 -11.96
N PHE A 158 12.67 21.02 -12.02
CA PHE A 158 13.04 22.00 -13.03
C PHE A 158 14.19 21.44 -13.87
N ASP A 159 13.84 20.90 -15.05
CA ASP A 159 14.80 20.29 -15.96
C ASP A 159 14.36 20.40 -17.42
N ASN A 160 15.18 19.93 -18.34
CA ASN A 160 14.83 19.82 -19.74
C ASN A 160 14.07 18.50 -20.00
N ASP A 161 12.90 18.58 -20.65
CA ASP A 161 12.10 17.40 -20.99
C ASP A 161 12.71 16.52 -22.10
N ASN A 162 13.65 17.07 -22.89
CA ASN A 162 14.25 16.42 -24.05
C ASN A 162 13.23 15.86 -25.06
N ILE A 163 12.03 16.43 -25.10
CA ILE A 163 10.98 16.13 -26.09
C ILE A 163 10.96 17.25 -27.13
N THR A 164 10.75 18.47 -26.64
CA THR A 164 10.54 19.65 -27.51
C THR A 164 11.80 20.49 -27.64
N THR A 165 12.63 20.50 -26.60
CA THR A 165 13.88 21.25 -26.58
C THR A 165 15.01 20.32 -26.16
N THR A 166 16.10 20.24 -26.92
CA THR A 166 17.26 19.40 -26.57
C THR A 166 18.44 20.23 -26.05
N SER A 167 18.33 21.56 -26.10
CA SER A 167 19.33 22.50 -25.58
C SER A 167 19.37 22.46 -24.05
N THR A 168 20.57 22.49 -23.47
CA THR A 168 20.76 22.56 -22.00
C THR A 168 20.13 23.80 -21.37
N TRP A 169 19.84 24.83 -22.17
CA TRP A 169 19.18 26.08 -21.77
C TRP A 169 17.64 25.98 -21.77
N GLY A 170 17.07 24.93 -22.38
CA GLY A 170 15.63 24.71 -22.53
C GLY A 170 14.92 24.16 -21.30
N LYS A 171 15.39 24.49 -20.10
CA LYS A 171 14.83 23.95 -18.85
C LYS A 171 13.48 24.59 -18.55
N ARG A 172 12.54 23.78 -18.08
CA ARG A 172 11.21 24.22 -17.65
C ARG A 172 10.79 23.52 -16.38
N ARG A 173 9.69 23.99 -15.79
CA ARG A 173 9.01 23.23 -14.74
C ARG A 173 8.33 22.02 -15.35
N ILE A 174 8.58 20.85 -14.77
CA ILE A 174 7.95 19.58 -15.12
C ILE A 174 7.03 19.22 -13.95
N PRO A 175 5.70 19.34 -14.11
CA PRO A 175 4.72 19.13 -13.04
C PRO A 175 4.48 17.63 -12.83
N LEU A 176 5.45 16.96 -12.20
CA LEU A 176 5.40 15.51 -11.98
C LEU A 176 4.17 15.11 -11.17
N GLY A 177 3.77 15.89 -10.16
CA GLY A 177 2.56 15.60 -9.37
C GLY A 177 1.30 15.46 -10.24
N ALA A 178 1.13 16.36 -11.21
CA ALA A 178 0.01 16.32 -12.16
C ALA A 178 0.11 15.13 -13.12
N TYR A 179 1.30 14.83 -13.65
CA TYR A 179 1.49 13.70 -14.57
C TYR A 179 1.25 12.36 -13.88
N PHE A 180 1.77 12.17 -12.67
CA PHE A 180 1.53 10.95 -11.90
C PHE A 180 0.06 10.80 -11.54
N THR A 181 -0.61 11.87 -11.06
CA THR A 181 -2.05 11.80 -10.76
C THR A 181 -2.85 11.27 -11.96
N LYS A 182 -2.58 11.80 -13.15
CA LYS A 182 -3.22 11.31 -14.38
C LYS A 182 -2.90 9.84 -14.67
N ILE A 183 -1.63 9.43 -14.60
CA ILE A 183 -1.22 8.05 -14.87
C ILE A 183 -1.88 7.07 -13.88
N PHE A 184 -1.91 7.42 -12.59
CA PHE A 184 -2.56 6.59 -11.57
C PHE A 184 -4.06 6.38 -11.87
N GLU A 185 -4.79 7.44 -12.23
CA GLU A 185 -6.21 7.32 -12.61
C GLU A 185 -6.43 6.49 -13.88
N GLU A 186 -5.57 6.66 -14.90
CA GLU A 186 -5.61 5.86 -16.13
C GLU A 186 -5.33 4.37 -15.88
N GLU A 187 -4.47 4.04 -14.91
CA GLU A 187 -4.15 2.66 -14.50
C GLU A 187 -5.12 2.10 -13.45
N GLY A 188 -6.21 2.82 -13.14
CA GLY A 188 -7.36 2.32 -12.38
C GLY A 188 -7.37 2.65 -10.89
N PHE A 189 -6.38 3.39 -10.39
CA PHE A 189 -6.47 3.99 -9.06
C PHE A 189 -7.49 5.13 -9.04
N THR A 190 -7.92 5.51 -7.85
CA THR A 190 -8.73 6.71 -7.61
C THR A 190 -7.89 7.69 -6.82
N PHE A 191 -7.70 8.89 -7.35
CA PHE A 191 -7.10 9.99 -6.60
C PHE A 191 -8.02 10.38 -5.44
N VAL A 192 -7.47 10.51 -4.24
CA VAL A 192 -8.23 10.82 -3.02
C VAL A 192 -7.83 12.17 -2.46
N ASP A 193 -6.53 12.42 -2.33
CA ASP A 193 -6.03 13.63 -1.67
C ASP A 193 -4.59 13.95 -2.08
N ASP A 194 -4.18 15.20 -1.85
CA ASP A 194 -2.83 15.72 -2.06
C ASP A 194 -2.39 16.53 -0.84
N PHE A 195 -1.54 15.93 -0.01
CA PHE A 195 -0.93 16.63 1.11
C PHE A 195 0.36 17.31 0.65
N ILE A 196 0.50 18.59 0.96
CA ILE A 196 1.68 19.37 0.64
C ILE A 196 2.68 19.27 1.79
N TRP A 197 3.79 18.57 1.53
CA TRP A 197 4.94 18.58 2.41
C TRP A 197 5.73 19.87 2.19
N ASP A 198 5.55 20.84 3.09
CA ASP A 198 6.37 22.05 3.17
C ASP A 198 7.75 21.71 3.78
N LYS A 199 8.79 21.84 2.95
CA LYS A 199 10.18 21.56 3.33
C LYS A 199 10.83 22.73 4.07
N GLY A 200 10.14 23.87 4.19
CA GLY A 200 10.66 25.09 4.75
C GLY A 200 11.61 25.80 3.77
N GLU A 201 12.85 26.06 4.20
CA GLU A 201 13.79 26.85 3.41
C GLU A 201 14.28 26.09 2.17
N VAL A 202 14.42 26.83 1.07
CA VAL A 202 14.85 26.30 -0.21
C VAL A 202 16.31 25.84 -0.12
N GLN A 203 16.52 24.52 -0.16
CA GLN A 203 17.84 23.91 0.06
C GLN A 203 18.80 23.97 -1.15
N SER A 204 18.47 24.76 -2.18
CA SER A 204 19.26 24.84 -3.42
C SER A 204 19.49 26.29 -3.82
N GLU A 205 20.75 26.64 -4.07
CA GLU A 205 21.18 27.91 -4.66
C GLU A 205 20.98 27.97 -6.19
N ARG A 206 20.63 26.84 -6.84
CA ARG A 206 20.34 26.80 -8.28
C ARG A 206 19.19 27.75 -8.56
N HIS A 207 19.40 28.71 -9.45
CA HIS A 207 18.48 29.81 -9.83
C HIS A 207 18.56 31.11 -9.04
N LYS A 208 19.48 31.28 -8.07
CA LYS A 208 19.82 32.64 -7.60
C LYS A 208 20.57 33.38 -8.69
N ASN A 209 19.84 34.09 -9.56
CA ASN A 209 20.40 35.12 -10.43
C ASN A 209 20.71 36.35 -9.56
N GLY A 210 21.68 36.22 -8.65
CA GLY A 210 21.99 37.21 -7.60
C GLY A 210 22.29 38.61 -8.16
N ASN A 211 22.77 38.69 -9.40
CA ASN A 211 23.11 39.96 -10.05
C ASN A 211 22.00 40.51 -10.96
N LYS A 212 20.80 39.92 -11.00
CA LYS A 212 19.69 40.37 -11.85
C LYS A 212 18.38 40.53 -11.07
N PRO A 213 18.27 41.50 -10.16
CA PRO A 213 17.05 41.76 -9.38
C PRO A 213 15.96 42.45 -10.20
N TYR A 214 15.74 42.00 -11.44
CA TYR A 214 14.80 42.60 -12.40
C TYR A 214 13.67 41.61 -12.72
N PRO A 215 12.48 42.11 -13.13
CA PRO A 215 11.42 41.26 -13.67
C PRO A 215 11.94 40.29 -14.73
N PHE A 216 11.32 39.11 -14.84
CA PHE A 216 11.72 38.00 -15.74
C PHE A 216 12.99 37.22 -15.38
N TYR A 217 13.79 37.66 -14.40
CA TYR A 217 15.01 36.96 -13.98
C TYR A 217 14.91 36.26 -12.62
N GLN A 218 13.88 36.59 -11.84
CA GLN A 218 13.61 36.05 -10.51
C GLN A 218 12.36 35.17 -10.58
N TYR A 219 12.50 33.88 -10.23
CA TYR A 219 11.37 32.94 -10.16
C TYR A 219 11.38 32.23 -8.79
N PRO A 220 10.21 32.07 -8.15
CA PRO A 220 10.10 31.28 -6.93
C PRO A 220 10.53 29.83 -7.16
N MET A 221 11.28 29.29 -6.21
CA MET A 221 11.69 27.90 -6.20
C MET A 221 10.66 27.02 -5.52
N ASN A 222 10.67 25.73 -5.87
CA ASN A 222 9.81 24.78 -5.21
C ASN A 222 10.30 24.52 -3.78
N CYS A 223 9.45 24.78 -2.78
CA CYS A 223 9.73 24.54 -1.37
C CYS A 223 8.88 23.38 -0.81
N TYR A 224 8.16 22.67 -1.68
CA TYR A 224 7.28 21.59 -1.26
C TYR A 224 7.38 20.36 -2.17
N GLU A 225 6.87 19.24 -1.66
CA GLU A 225 6.60 18.02 -2.42
C GLU A 225 5.14 17.60 -2.17
N HIS A 226 4.58 16.84 -3.11
CA HIS A 226 3.25 16.26 -3.01
C HIS A 226 3.32 14.90 -2.32
N ILE A 227 2.43 14.65 -1.37
CA ILE A 227 2.14 13.33 -0.82
C ILE A 227 0.76 12.95 -1.34
N LEU A 228 0.75 12.29 -2.50
CA LEU A 228 -0.47 11.93 -3.21
C LEU A 228 -1.06 10.65 -2.61
N ILE A 229 -2.38 10.63 -2.41
CA ILE A 229 -3.11 9.49 -1.85
C ILE A 229 -3.99 8.86 -2.93
N PHE A 230 -3.75 7.59 -3.21
CA PHE A 230 -4.49 6.83 -4.20
C PHE A 230 -5.14 5.60 -3.58
N HIS A 231 -6.40 5.34 -3.93
CA HIS A 231 -7.10 4.12 -3.55
C HIS A 231 -7.19 3.14 -4.71
N LYS A 232 -6.98 1.86 -4.44
CA LYS A 232 -7.35 0.78 -5.37
C LYS A 232 -8.78 0.33 -5.10
N HIS A 233 -9.64 0.45 -6.10
CA HIS A 233 -10.98 -0.15 -6.09
C HIS A 233 -11.19 -0.95 -7.38
N ARG A 234 -10.87 -2.25 -7.32
CA ARG A 234 -11.19 -3.16 -8.43
C ARG A 234 -12.70 -3.30 -8.52
N VAL A 235 -13.23 -3.28 -9.74
CA VAL A 235 -14.63 -3.66 -10.00
C VAL A 235 -14.82 -5.11 -9.56
N ASP A 236 -15.57 -5.30 -8.48
CA ASP A 236 -15.79 -6.61 -7.88
C ASP A 236 -17.29 -6.87 -7.68
N GLU A 237 -17.81 -7.77 -8.51
CA GLU A 237 -19.20 -8.20 -8.50
C GLU A 237 -19.44 -9.38 -7.54
N THR A 238 -18.40 -9.84 -6.85
CA THR A 238 -18.47 -10.96 -5.92
C THR A 238 -19.37 -10.62 -4.75
N ARG A 239 -20.23 -11.59 -4.44
CA ARG A 239 -21.17 -11.51 -3.34
C ARG A 239 -20.45 -11.79 -2.03
N TYR A 240 -20.50 -10.86 -1.08
CA TYR A 240 -19.87 -11.04 0.23
C TYR A 240 -20.87 -11.41 1.33
N PRO A 241 -20.45 -12.19 2.35
CA PRO A 241 -21.33 -12.60 3.43
C PRO A 241 -21.67 -11.43 4.34
N CYS A 242 -22.87 -11.44 4.92
CA CYS A 242 -23.30 -10.38 5.84
C CYS A 242 -22.44 -10.35 7.11
N PRO A 243 -21.87 -9.19 7.52
CA PRO A 243 -21.03 -9.09 8.71
C PRO A 243 -21.76 -9.31 10.05
N VAL A 244 -23.08 -9.50 10.02
CA VAL A 244 -23.89 -9.73 11.24
C VAL A 244 -24.30 -11.18 11.39
N CYS A 245 -24.68 -11.85 10.29
CA CYS A 245 -25.20 -13.22 10.35
C CYS A 245 -24.39 -14.22 9.50
N GLY A 246 -23.30 -13.80 8.86
CA GLY A 246 -22.46 -14.63 8.00
C GLY A 246 -23.11 -15.14 6.72
N CYS A 247 -24.41 -14.88 6.48
CA CYS A 247 -25.13 -15.46 5.35
C CYS A 247 -24.84 -14.73 4.03
N LEU A 248 -24.72 -15.49 2.93
CA LEU A 248 -24.63 -14.98 1.55
C LEU A 248 -26.00 -14.65 0.93
N LYS A 249 -27.10 -14.79 1.67
CA LYS A 249 -28.43 -14.36 1.25
C LYS A 249 -28.56 -12.83 1.30
N VAL A 250 -28.00 -12.17 0.29
CA VAL A 250 -27.91 -10.71 0.15
C VAL A 250 -28.43 -10.26 -1.22
N ASN A 251 -28.76 -8.98 -1.40
CA ASN A 251 -28.99 -8.42 -2.74
C ASN A 251 -27.94 -7.36 -3.04
N GLY A 252 -27.44 -7.35 -4.28
CA GLY A 252 -26.59 -6.27 -4.76
C GLY A 252 -27.43 -5.01 -4.90
N ASN A 253 -26.93 -3.91 -4.36
CA ASN A 253 -27.49 -2.59 -4.55
C ASN A 253 -26.61 -1.83 -5.58
N ALA A 254 -26.51 -0.51 -5.45
CA ALA A 254 -25.67 0.35 -6.26
C ALA A 254 -24.18 0.25 -5.90
N HIS A 255 -23.34 0.74 -6.82
CA HIS A 255 -21.97 1.12 -6.53
C HIS A 255 -21.99 2.43 -5.73
N SER A 256 -21.53 2.40 -4.48
CA SER A 256 -21.54 3.59 -3.62
C SER A 256 -20.39 4.54 -3.94
N GLU A 257 -19.30 3.98 -4.48
CA GLU A 257 -18.09 4.68 -4.93
C GLU A 257 -17.60 3.96 -6.19
N ILE A 258 -16.67 4.56 -6.95
CA ILE A 258 -16.04 3.92 -8.10
C ILE A 258 -15.43 2.58 -7.65
N GLY A 259 -15.83 1.49 -8.31
CA GLY A 259 -15.37 0.13 -8.00
C GLY A 259 -15.93 -0.51 -6.73
N VAL A 260 -16.67 0.20 -5.87
CA VAL A 260 -17.17 -0.34 -4.59
C VAL A 260 -18.65 -0.74 -4.70
N LYS A 261 -18.92 -2.04 -4.75
CA LYS A 261 -20.28 -2.58 -4.74
C LYS A 261 -20.82 -2.75 -3.32
N SER A 262 -22.08 -2.32 -3.11
CA SER A 262 -22.78 -2.50 -1.83
C SER A 262 -23.81 -3.64 -1.89
N TRP A 263 -24.03 -4.27 -0.73
CA TRP A 263 -24.89 -5.42 -0.51
C TRP A 263 -25.87 -5.13 0.63
N GLU A 264 -27.08 -5.66 0.55
CA GLU A 264 -28.07 -5.61 1.63
C GLU A 264 -28.47 -7.03 2.07
N CYS A 265 -28.41 -7.30 3.37
CA CYS A 265 -28.80 -8.59 3.93
C CYS A 265 -30.29 -8.90 3.75
N LYS A 266 -30.61 -10.09 3.21
CA LYS A 266 -31.98 -10.59 3.02
C LYS A 266 -32.29 -11.82 3.87
N ASN A 267 -31.40 -12.19 4.81
CA ASN A 267 -31.70 -13.18 5.83
C ASN A 267 -32.65 -12.58 6.88
N LEU A 268 -33.90 -13.04 6.92
CA LEU A 268 -34.92 -12.56 7.86
C LEU A 268 -34.57 -12.84 9.32
N GLU A 269 -33.75 -13.86 9.57
CA GLU A 269 -33.23 -14.23 10.90
C GLU A 269 -31.88 -13.56 11.22
N CYS A 270 -31.52 -12.50 10.50
CA CYS A 270 -30.32 -11.72 10.82
C CYS A 270 -30.49 -11.01 12.17
N PHE A 271 -29.45 -11.02 13.00
CA PHE A 271 -29.49 -10.47 14.36
C PHE A 271 -29.74 -8.95 14.41
N GLU A 272 -29.34 -8.24 13.35
CA GLU A 272 -29.60 -6.81 13.19
C GLU A 272 -30.51 -6.58 11.98
N ARG A 273 -31.65 -5.95 12.22
CA ARG A 273 -32.58 -5.44 11.20
C ARG A 273 -33.12 -4.08 11.64
N SER A 274 -33.45 -3.22 10.68
CA SER A 274 -33.99 -1.89 10.96
C SER A 274 -35.45 -1.94 11.45
N LYS A 275 -35.97 -0.82 11.95
CA LYS A 275 -37.39 -0.65 12.32
C LYS A 275 -38.34 -0.95 11.15
N ALA A 276 -37.92 -0.67 9.92
CA ALA A 276 -38.65 -0.99 8.69
C ALA A 276 -38.34 -2.41 8.16
N ASN A 277 -37.80 -3.27 9.01
CA ASN A 277 -37.40 -4.65 8.70
C ASN A 277 -36.41 -4.76 7.51
N ARG A 278 -35.53 -3.78 7.32
CA ARG A 278 -34.45 -3.84 6.32
C ARG A 278 -33.20 -4.47 6.91
N GLY A 279 -32.46 -5.24 6.11
CA GLY A 279 -31.18 -5.79 6.54
C GLY A 279 -30.05 -4.76 6.49
N LYS A 280 -28.94 -5.08 7.15
CA LYS A 280 -27.72 -4.27 7.14
C LYS A 280 -27.17 -4.12 5.72
N ARG A 281 -26.72 -2.90 5.41
CA ARG A 281 -26.00 -2.56 4.17
C ARG A 281 -24.50 -2.57 4.44
N PHE A 282 -23.73 -3.15 3.53
CA PHE A 282 -22.28 -3.28 3.68
C PHE A 282 -21.61 -3.48 2.31
N SER A 283 -20.30 -3.29 2.25
CA SER A 283 -19.42 -3.62 1.12
C SER A 283 -18.19 -4.39 1.63
N LEU A 284 -17.40 -4.99 0.73
CA LEU A 284 -16.12 -5.60 1.11
C LEU A 284 -15.22 -4.58 1.82
N LYS A 285 -15.09 -3.37 1.28
CA LYS A 285 -14.40 -2.23 1.92
C LYS A 285 -14.84 -2.03 3.37
N SER A 286 -16.15 -2.00 3.63
CA SER A 286 -16.66 -1.82 5.00
C SER A 286 -16.39 -3.04 5.90
N ILE A 287 -16.40 -4.27 5.37
CA ILE A 287 -16.07 -5.47 6.14
C ILE A 287 -14.61 -5.39 6.59
N ILE A 288 -13.70 -5.05 5.69
CA ILE A 288 -12.26 -4.94 5.96
C ILE A 288 -11.97 -3.83 6.98
N THR A 289 -12.64 -2.67 6.85
CA THR A 289 -12.33 -1.47 7.66
C THR A 289 -13.09 -1.40 8.99
N GLN A 290 -14.35 -1.82 9.04
CA GLN A 290 -15.18 -1.73 10.25
C GLN A 290 -15.01 -2.93 11.17
N GLY A 291 -14.64 -4.11 10.63
CA GLY A 291 -14.43 -5.33 11.42
C GLY A 291 -13.23 -5.25 12.38
N ARG A 292 -12.38 -4.22 12.26
CA ARG A 292 -11.14 -4.05 13.02
C ARG A 292 -11.11 -2.74 13.81
N GLN A 293 -12.26 -2.20 14.21
CA GLN A 293 -12.33 -1.03 15.11
C GLN A 293 -12.17 -1.48 16.57
N GLU A 294 -10.96 -1.91 16.93
CA GLU A 294 -10.60 -2.35 18.28
C GLU A 294 -9.69 -1.32 18.97
N GLU A 295 -9.71 -1.26 20.30
CA GLU A 295 -8.95 -0.28 21.10
C GLU A 295 -7.44 -0.29 20.79
N LYS A 296 -6.85 -1.47 20.56
CA LYS A 296 -5.44 -1.64 20.16
C LYS A 296 -5.07 -1.03 18.79
N TYR A 297 -6.05 -0.63 17.98
CA TYR A 297 -5.85 -0.02 16.67
C TYR A 297 -6.19 1.47 16.66
N VAL A 298 -6.49 2.07 17.82
CA VAL A 298 -6.73 3.50 17.94
C VAL A 298 -5.46 4.27 17.58
N ILE A 299 -5.60 5.26 16.71
CA ILE A 299 -4.55 6.22 16.38
C ILE A 299 -4.62 7.36 17.40
N GLU A 300 -3.47 7.75 17.94
CA GLU A 300 -3.35 8.85 18.90
C GLU A 300 -3.98 10.15 18.36
N GLU A 301 -4.76 10.83 19.20
CA GLU A 301 -5.52 12.02 18.78
C GLU A 301 -4.60 13.15 18.28
N ASP A 302 -3.45 13.35 18.93
CA ASP A 302 -2.48 14.37 18.53
C ASP A 302 -1.85 14.07 17.17
N PHE A 303 -1.66 12.79 16.85
CA PHE A 303 -1.23 12.37 15.53
C PHE A 303 -2.29 12.71 14.47
N ILE A 304 -3.57 12.41 14.74
CA ILE A 304 -4.67 12.78 13.85
C ILE A 304 -4.74 14.30 13.66
N LYS A 305 -4.60 15.08 14.74
CA LYS A 305 -4.60 16.55 14.67
C LYS A 305 -3.45 17.09 13.81
N LYS A 306 -2.24 16.52 13.93
CA LYS A 306 -1.09 16.89 13.10
C LYS A 306 -1.40 16.76 11.61
N TRP A 307 -2.02 15.64 11.22
CA TRP A 307 -2.34 15.31 9.81
C TRP A 307 -3.74 15.79 9.37
N ARG A 308 -4.40 16.65 10.15
CA ARG A 308 -5.68 17.28 9.75
C ARG A 308 -5.48 18.44 8.77
N ARG A 309 -4.28 19.00 8.72
CA ARG A 309 -3.91 20.03 7.74
C ARG A 309 -3.35 19.33 6.51
N ASP A 310 -3.83 19.75 5.34
CA ASP A 310 -3.33 19.34 4.03
C ASP A 310 -1.93 19.90 3.74
N ILE A 311 -1.56 21.04 4.34
CA ILE A 311 -0.19 21.58 4.30
C ILE A 311 0.55 21.29 5.60
N ILE A 312 1.67 20.57 5.50
CA ILE A 312 2.40 20.06 6.66
C ILE A 312 3.89 20.40 6.52
N LYS A 313 4.39 21.14 7.51
CA LYS A 313 5.81 21.47 7.58
C LYS A 313 6.59 20.34 8.24
N ILE A 314 7.47 19.68 7.49
CA ILE A 314 8.36 18.62 7.97
C ILE A 314 9.77 18.97 7.52
N ASN A 315 10.72 18.93 8.45
CA ASN A 315 12.11 19.20 8.11
C ASN A 315 12.69 18.07 7.24
N PRO A 316 13.40 18.38 6.15
CA PRO A 316 14.06 17.36 5.34
C PRO A 316 15.12 16.59 6.11
N VAL A 317 15.40 15.37 5.66
CA VAL A 317 16.37 14.47 6.31
C VAL A 317 17.80 15.03 6.18
N ILE A 318 18.47 15.20 7.33
CA ILE A 318 19.88 15.57 7.40
C ILE A 318 20.73 14.33 7.09
N LYS A 319 21.29 14.29 5.88
CA LYS A 319 22.06 13.13 5.38
C LYS A 319 23.57 13.33 5.41
N ILE A 320 24.05 14.55 5.58
CA ILE A 320 25.48 14.89 5.61
C ILE A 320 25.86 15.23 7.04
N ASN A 321 26.85 14.53 7.60
CA ASN A 321 27.37 14.87 8.92
C ASN A 321 28.30 16.11 8.86
N SER A 322 28.75 16.59 10.02
CA SER A 322 29.71 17.70 10.12
C SER A 322 31.05 17.44 9.41
N LYS A 323 31.34 16.19 9.01
CA LYS A 323 32.54 15.77 8.27
C LYS A 323 32.31 15.65 6.76
N GLY A 324 31.10 15.96 6.26
CA GLY A 324 30.78 15.87 4.83
C GLY A 324 30.38 14.47 4.36
N GLU A 325 30.28 13.48 5.25
CA GLU A 325 29.98 12.09 4.89
C GLU A 325 28.46 11.84 4.84
N ASN A 326 28.02 11.08 3.84
CA ASN A 326 26.62 10.65 3.75
C ASN A 326 26.35 9.49 4.74
N ILE A 327 25.73 9.81 5.87
CA ILE A 327 25.49 8.82 6.95
C ILE A 327 24.44 7.77 6.60
N LEU A 328 23.55 8.07 5.65
CA LEU A 328 22.52 7.14 5.17
C LEU A 328 22.95 6.42 3.89
N GLY A 329 24.04 6.89 3.25
CA GLY A 329 24.58 6.46 1.96
C GLY A 329 23.60 6.47 0.77
N HIS A 330 22.37 6.95 0.96
CA HIS A 330 21.41 7.22 -0.09
C HIS A 330 21.28 8.73 -0.31
N THR A 331 21.08 9.16 -1.56
CA THR A 331 21.18 10.58 -1.91
C THR A 331 19.90 11.38 -1.68
N ALA A 332 18.74 10.72 -1.57
CA ALA A 332 17.44 11.38 -1.43
C ALA A 332 16.43 10.58 -0.58
N PRO A 333 16.65 10.42 0.75
CA PRO A 333 15.64 9.87 1.64
C PRO A 333 14.54 10.91 1.94
N PHE A 334 13.29 10.47 2.04
CA PHE A 334 12.19 11.27 2.59
C PHE A 334 12.09 11.11 4.12
N PRO A 335 11.48 12.06 4.85
CA PRO A 335 11.32 11.99 6.31
C PRO A 335 10.49 10.79 6.76
N THR A 336 10.78 10.26 7.94
CA THR A 336 10.02 9.16 8.57
C THR A 336 8.56 9.49 8.84
N ASP A 337 8.21 10.76 8.92
CA ASP A 337 6.84 11.26 9.10
C ASP A 337 5.88 10.79 8.00
N ILE A 338 6.33 10.76 6.74
CA ILE A 338 5.51 10.36 5.58
C ILE A 338 5.12 8.87 5.63
N PRO A 339 6.07 7.92 5.79
CA PRO A 339 5.72 6.52 5.94
C PRO A 339 4.99 6.27 7.26
N GLU A 340 5.32 6.98 8.34
CA GLU A 340 4.57 6.86 9.60
C GLU A 340 3.09 7.22 9.42
N PHE A 341 2.79 8.31 8.71
CA PHE A 341 1.44 8.69 8.32
C PHE A 341 0.75 7.60 7.51
N ALA A 342 1.37 7.15 6.42
CA ALA A 342 0.80 6.13 5.56
C ALA A 342 0.47 4.84 6.35
N ILE A 343 1.43 4.38 7.16
CA ILE A 343 1.33 3.12 7.90
C ILE A 343 0.30 3.20 9.02
N LYS A 344 0.28 4.29 9.80
CA LYS A 344 -0.70 4.46 10.89
C LYS A 344 -2.12 4.64 10.35
N MET A 345 -2.30 5.41 9.27
CA MET A 345 -3.63 5.72 8.74
C MET A 345 -4.26 4.60 7.89
N PHE A 346 -3.44 3.82 7.17
CA PHE A 346 -3.95 2.96 6.09
C PHE A 346 -3.55 1.48 6.20
N SER A 347 -2.99 1.04 7.32
CA SER A 347 -2.66 -0.37 7.57
C SER A 347 -2.91 -0.80 9.01
N TYR A 348 -3.05 -2.11 9.23
CA TYR A 348 -3.09 -2.73 10.55
C TYR A 348 -1.75 -3.40 10.91
N PRO A 349 -1.47 -3.63 12.20
CA PRO A 349 -0.33 -4.45 12.62
C PRO A 349 -0.31 -5.81 11.90
N ASN A 350 0.89 -6.30 11.62
CA ASN A 350 1.22 -7.51 10.86
C ASN A 350 0.88 -7.46 9.36
N GLU A 351 0.35 -6.35 8.84
CA GLU A 351 0.14 -6.19 7.40
C GLU A 351 1.44 -5.83 6.67
N CYS A 352 1.50 -6.19 5.39
CA CYS A 352 2.64 -5.95 4.50
C CYS A 352 2.62 -4.54 3.91
N VAL A 353 3.71 -3.80 4.09
CA VAL A 353 3.95 -2.46 3.55
C VAL A 353 5.09 -2.56 2.53
N LEU A 354 4.82 -2.23 1.28
CA LEU A 354 5.82 -2.26 0.20
C LEU A 354 6.33 -0.85 -0.12
N ASP A 355 7.65 -0.74 -0.26
CA ASP A 355 8.34 0.36 -0.90
C ASP A 355 9.05 -0.15 -2.18
N PRO A 356 8.49 0.08 -3.37
CA PRO A 356 9.09 -0.36 -4.64
C PRO A 356 10.39 0.39 -4.99
N PHE A 357 10.66 1.53 -4.35
CA PHE A 357 11.87 2.33 -4.56
C PHE A 357 12.60 2.53 -3.23
N GLY A 358 13.04 1.41 -2.66
CA GLY A 358 13.46 1.28 -1.27
C GLY A 358 14.58 2.22 -0.85
N GLY A 359 15.59 2.49 -1.70
CA GLY A 359 16.68 3.43 -1.41
C GLY A 359 17.35 3.17 -0.06
N SER A 360 17.07 4.03 0.92
CA SER A 360 17.59 3.92 2.32
C SER A 360 16.76 3.02 3.24
N PHE A 361 15.68 2.44 2.72
CA PHE A 361 14.69 1.60 3.40
C PHE A 361 13.97 2.29 4.57
N THR A 362 13.78 3.60 4.48
CA THR A 362 13.07 4.40 5.51
C THR A 362 11.65 3.87 5.77
N SER A 363 10.91 3.53 4.72
CA SER A 363 9.57 2.92 4.82
C SER A 363 9.58 1.57 5.54
N VAL A 364 10.55 0.72 5.23
CA VAL A 364 10.70 -0.62 5.82
C VAL A 364 11.01 -0.52 7.32
N ILE A 365 11.95 0.36 7.68
CA ILE A 365 12.30 0.64 9.08
C ILE A 365 11.06 1.13 9.85
N THR A 366 10.32 2.06 9.26
CA THR A 366 9.11 2.64 9.87
C THR A 366 8.01 1.60 10.03
N ALA A 367 7.78 0.76 9.01
CA ALA A 367 6.84 -0.35 9.06
C ALA A 367 7.17 -1.29 10.21
N LYS A 368 8.44 -1.70 10.34
CA LYS A 368 8.86 -2.60 11.42
C LYS A 368 8.68 -1.98 12.80
N LYS A 369 9.08 -0.72 12.99
CA LYS A 369 8.88 0.01 14.25
C LYS A 369 7.41 0.13 14.66
N LEU A 370 6.51 0.14 13.68
CA LEU A 370 5.06 0.16 13.88
C LEU A 370 4.43 -1.24 13.85
N ASN A 371 5.20 -2.33 14.01
CA ASN A 371 4.71 -3.71 14.01
C ASN A 371 4.00 -4.13 12.71
N ARG A 372 4.50 -3.68 11.55
CA ARG A 372 4.11 -4.16 10.22
C ARG A 372 5.28 -4.94 9.59
N ILE A 373 4.98 -5.69 8.52
CA ILE A 373 6.00 -6.32 7.70
C ILE A 373 6.46 -5.30 6.66
N GLY A 374 7.70 -4.85 6.74
CA GLY A 374 8.29 -3.94 5.76
C GLY A 374 8.97 -4.70 4.63
N ILE A 375 8.60 -4.39 3.39
CA ILE A 375 9.18 -4.95 2.17
C ILE A 375 9.77 -3.81 1.36
N GLY A 376 11.05 -3.89 1.00
CA GLY A 376 11.72 -2.87 0.18
C GLY A 376 12.40 -3.48 -1.04
N ILE A 377 12.25 -2.84 -2.20
CA ILE A 377 12.92 -3.25 -3.45
C ILE A 377 13.97 -2.19 -3.81
N GLU A 378 15.20 -2.61 -4.12
CA GLU A 378 16.27 -1.70 -4.54
C GLU A 378 17.10 -2.31 -5.67
N LEU A 379 17.24 -1.56 -6.77
CA LEU A 379 17.95 -1.98 -7.97
C LEU A 379 19.48 -1.93 -7.77
N ASN A 380 19.99 -0.89 -7.13
CA ASN A 380 21.42 -0.57 -7.10
C ASN A 380 22.13 -1.14 -5.86
N LYS A 381 22.10 -2.47 -5.69
CA LYS A 381 22.79 -3.16 -4.58
C LYS A 381 24.27 -2.79 -4.45
N LYS A 382 24.97 -2.64 -5.59
CA LYS A 382 26.40 -2.27 -5.60
C LYS A 382 26.65 -0.89 -5.00
N MET A 383 25.77 0.07 -5.25
CA MET A 383 25.92 1.46 -4.80
C MET A 383 25.41 1.66 -3.38
N PHE A 384 24.23 1.12 -3.06
CA PHE A 384 23.52 1.43 -1.81
C PHE A 384 23.49 0.28 -0.82
N GLY A 385 23.82 -0.96 -1.22
CA GLY A 385 23.64 -2.15 -0.40
C GLY A 385 24.29 -2.07 0.97
N LYS A 386 25.57 -1.69 1.02
CA LYS A 386 26.31 -1.58 2.28
C LYS A 386 25.72 -0.50 3.20
N SER A 387 25.40 0.68 2.67
CA SER A 387 24.91 1.79 3.48
C SER A 387 23.47 1.59 3.93
N SER A 388 22.59 1.11 3.06
CA SER A 388 21.19 0.87 3.37
C SER A 388 21.04 -0.26 4.39
N MET A 389 21.84 -1.32 4.30
CA MET A 389 21.87 -2.39 5.32
C MET A 389 22.41 -1.91 6.66
N LYS A 390 23.46 -1.09 6.66
CA LYS A 390 23.96 -0.44 7.89
C LYS A 390 22.89 0.43 8.54
N ASN A 391 22.14 1.19 7.73
CA ASN A 391 21.05 2.04 8.21
C ASN A 391 19.93 1.21 8.86
N LEU A 392 19.51 0.12 8.21
CA LEU A 392 18.53 -0.83 8.74
C LEU A 392 18.96 -1.38 10.11
N ILE A 393 20.18 -1.93 10.19
CA ILE A 393 20.71 -2.52 11.43
C ILE A 393 20.75 -1.48 12.55
N ASN A 394 21.35 -0.31 12.30
CA ASN A 394 21.46 0.75 13.30
C ASN A 394 20.10 1.29 13.76
N SER A 395 19.13 1.36 12.86
CA SER A 395 17.81 1.92 13.16
C SER A 395 16.88 0.93 13.87
N LEU A 396 17.16 -0.37 13.78
CA LEU A 396 16.36 -1.45 14.34
C LEU A 396 16.99 -2.10 15.58
N GLN A 397 18.26 -1.82 15.89
CA GLN A 397 18.88 -2.23 17.16
C GLN A 397 18.27 -1.44 18.33
N VAL A 398 17.66 -2.17 19.28
CA VAL A 398 16.95 -1.61 20.44
C VAL A 398 17.86 -1.58 21.66
N GLY A 399 18.68 -0.54 21.82
CA GLY A 399 19.41 -0.23 23.05
C GLY A 399 20.38 -1.32 23.58
N LEU A 400 21.12 -1.00 24.65
CA LEU A 400 22.10 -1.91 25.28
C LEU A 400 21.46 -3.09 26.07
N PHE A 401 20.13 -3.08 26.24
CA PHE A 401 19.43 -3.97 27.17
C PHE A 401 18.35 -4.86 26.54
N ASP A 402 17.94 -4.64 25.28
CA ASP A 402 16.97 -5.48 24.58
C ASP A 402 17.66 -6.37 23.56
N LYS A 403 17.87 -7.64 23.93
CA LYS A 403 18.65 -8.66 23.19
C LYS A 403 17.85 -9.42 22.11
N ASN A 404 16.84 -8.81 21.51
CA ASN A 404 16.18 -9.43 20.36
C ASN A 404 16.73 -8.83 19.07
N ASP A 405 17.81 -9.42 18.55
CA ASP A 405 18.37 -9.08 17.24
C ASP A 405 17.32 -9.32 16.15
N ILE A 406 16.72 -8.24 15.63
CA ILE A 406 15.80 -8.30 14.49
C ILE A 406 16.57 -8.81 13.28
N LYS A 407 16.17 -9.97 12.75
CA LYS A 407 16.75 -10.55 11.55
C LYS A 407 16.19 -9.89 10.30
N ILE A 408 17.10 -9.43 9.45
CA ILE A 408 16.78 -8.90 8.13
C ILE A 408 16.85 -10.07 7.14
N SER A 409 15.75 -10.32 6.44
CA SER A 409 15.68 -11.30 5.36
C SER A 409 16.00 -10.60 4.04
N GLU A 410 16.87 -11.19 3.23
CA GLU A 410 17.26 -10.64 1.92
C GLU A 410 17.15 -11.69 0.81
N ILE A 411 16.81 -11.25 -0.39
CA ILE A 411 16.90 -12.04 -1.63
C ILE A 411 17.53 -11.19 -2.74
N ASP A 412 18.34 -11.81 -3.59
CA ASP A 412 18.99 -11.16 -4.72
C ASP A 412 18.44 -11.72 -6.04
N LEU A 413 17.91 -10.84 -6.87
CA LEU A 413 17.27 -11.12 -8.16
C LEU A 413 17.90 -10.31 -9.30
N LEU A 414 19.06 -9.70 -9.07
CA LEU A 414 19.84 -8.94 -10.06
C LEU A 414 20.59 -9.83 -11.07
#